data_AF-A0A061J2I3-F1
#
_entry.id   AF-A0A061J2I3-F1
#
_cell.length_a   1.000
_cell.length_b   1.000
_cell.length_c   1.000
_cell.angle_alpha   90.00
_cell.angle_beta   90.00
_cell.angle_gamma   90.00
#
_symmetry.space_group_name_H-M   'P 1'
#
loop_
_entity.id
_entity.type
_entity.pdbx_description
1 polymer ?
#
loop_
_entity_poly.entity_id
_entity_poly.type
_entity_poly.pdbx_seq_one_letter_code
_entity_poly.pdbx_strand_id
1 'polypeptide(L)'
;MGNAYTRLLSFSHSTDAGAAEGLQEPPTPQFDVSAALEEVPPDVYLKRDTAMTPGILITSKQFLTLQRHIPTRFQSRCWRLLFCSGLHGFSRFALQNSCAEELKSARGKERPAILIISAGSDGSILLGAYISCIPQASNKRYVGTEESFLFCVPASSALASSGGALRIFKPPENAANHYFMRCDNGTIAVGGGGKGPAIFLHEDLTSVCCSTFCPTFDLKESLLLLSENPNGGCYATAGADCPHKVSLEGGEPQTSVRAIQLWTIGDDYYLAS
;
A
#
# COMPACT_ATOMS: atom_id res chain seq x y z
N MET A 1 -28.44 -34.57 -0.39
CA MET A 1 -28.81 -34.87 1.01
C MET A 1 -27.63 -35.62 1.60
N GLY A 2 -27.02 -35.30 2.73
CA GLY A 2 -27.19 -34.28 3.75
C GLY A 2 -26.09 -34.54 4.80
N ASN A 3 -25.59 -33.45 5.37
CA ASN A 3 -24.63 -33.31 6.47
C ASN A 3 -24.56 -34.46 7.51
N ALA A 4 -23.39 -34.68 8.12
CA ALA A 4 -23.03 -33.98 9.37
C ALA A 4 -21.72 -34.51 9.99
N TYR A 5 -20.89 -33.55 10.39
CA TYR A 5 -19.86 -33.66 11.42
C TYR A 5 -20.46 -34.17 12.75
N THR A 6 -19.67 -34.85 13.60
CA THR A 6 -19.29 -34.36 14.94
C THR A 6 -18.28 -35.29 15.62
N ARG A 7 -17.32 -34.61 16.27
CA ARG A 7 -16.23 -34.98 17.18
C ARG A 7 -16.51 -36.11 18.17
N LEU A 8 -15.42 -36.75 18.63
CA LEU A 8 -15.11 -36.97 20.04
C LEU A 8 -13.60 -37.22 20.17
N LEU A 9 -12.84 -36.21 20.60
CA LEU A 9 -11.49 -36.40 21.14
C LEU A 9 -11.63 -36.45 22.67
N SER A 10 -11.12 -37.53 23.24
CA SER A 10 -11.20 -37.86 24.65
C SER A 10 -10.41 -36.89 25.52
N PHE A 11 -11.07 -36.32 26.52
CA PHE A 11 -10.41 -35.69 27.65
C PHE A 11 -9.70 -36.77 28.47
N SER A 12 -8.38 -36.65 28.61
CA SER A 12 -7.65 -37.30 29.71
C SER A 12 -7.13 -36.21 30.64
N HIS A 13 -7.67 -36.21 31.85
CA HIS A 13 -7.22 -35.40 32.97
C HIS A 13 -6.01 -36.12 33.58
N SER A 14 -4.87 -35.45 33.62
CA SER A 14 -3.71 -35.91 34.37
C SER A 14 -3.10 -34.69 35.04
N THR A 15 -3.48 -34.49 36.30
CA THR A 15 -2.80 -33.60 37.23
C THR A 15 -1.48 -34.25 37.62
N ASP A 16 -0.36 -33.57 37.39
CA ASP A 16 0.70 -33.57 38.39
C ASP A 16 1.50 -32.26 38.34
N ALA A 17 1.87 -31.80 39.53
CA ALA A 17 2.49 -30.52 39.80
C ALA A 17 4.00 -30.66 39.89
N GLY A 18 4.76 -29.74 39.27
CA GLY A 18 6.18 -29.65 39.54
C GLY A 18 6.99 -28.80 38.57
N ALA A 19 7.54 -27.72 39.12
CA ALA A 19 8.73 -26.97 38.69
C ALA A 19 8.62 -26.07 37.43
N ALA A 20 8.83 -24.79 37.69
CA ALA A 20 9.00 -23.72 36.71
C ALA A 20 10.34 -23.86 35.98
N GLU A 21 10.30 -23.94 34.65
CA GLU A 21 11.38 -23.52 33.77
C GLU A 21 10.76 -22.73 32.60
N GLY A 22 11.42 -21.62 32.24
CA GLY A 22 10.89 -20.60 31.35
C GLY A 22 10.51 -21.12 29.97
N LEU A 23 9.22 -21.04 29.64
CA LEU A 23 8.76 -21.12 28.27
C LEU A 23 9.18 -19.85 27.54
N GLN A 24 10.30 -19.95 26.82
CA GLN A 24 10.64 -19.06 25.73
C GLN A 24 9.54 -19.19 24.67
N GLU A 25 8.81 -18.11 24.42
CA GLU A 25 7.83 -18.05 23.33
C GLU A 25 8.50 -18.56 22.03
N PRO A 26 7.85 -19.43 21.26
CA PRO A 26 8.42 -19.89 19.99
C PRO A 26 8.74 -18.66 19.13
N PRO A 27 9.92 -18.61 18.49
CA PRO A 27 10.25 -17.50 17.61
C PRO A 27 9.14 -17.40 16.57
N THR A 28 8.48 -16.25 16.53
CA THR A 28 7.45 -15.94 15.53
C THR A 28 8.04 -16.30 14.17
N PRO A 29 7.38 -17.15 13.35
CA PRO A 29 7.92 -17.50 12.05
C PRO A 29 8.18 -16.20 11.28
N GLN A 30 9.46 -15.93 11.05
CA GLN A 30 9.92 -14.71 10.41
C GLN A 30 9.65 -14.89 8.92
N PHE A 31 8.45 -14.50 8.50
CA PHE A 31 8.05 -14.57 7.11
C PHE A 31 9.01 -13.73 6.25
N ASP A 32 9.75 -14.39 5.38
CA ASP A 32 10.60 -13.73 4.40
C ASP A 32 9.73 -13.19 3.26
N VAL A 33 9.63 -11.86 3.19
CA VAL A 33 8.85 -11.16 2.18
C VAL A 33 9.40 -11.40 0.79
N SER A 34 10.71 -11.65 0.66
CA SER A 34 11.35 -11.84 -0.65
C SER A 34 10.78 -13.04 -1.42
N ALA A 35 10.33 -14.09 -0.70
CA ALA A 35 9.69 -15.26 -1.33
C ALA A 35 8.33 -14.93 -1.98
N ALA A 36 7.69 -13.84 -1.56
CA ALA A 36 6.39 -13.40 -2.07
C ALA A 36 6.48 -12.24 -3.06
N LEU A 37 7.69 -11.72 -3.34
CA LEU A 37 7.89 -10.62 -4.27
C LEU A 37 8.67 -11.11 -5.49
N GLU A 38 8.12 -10.86 -6.68
CA GLU A 38 8.77 -11.08 -7.95
C GLU A 38 9.21 -9.74 -8.53
N GLU A 39 10.51 -9.59 -8.81
CA GLU A 39 11.04 -8.42 -9.50
C GLU A 39 10.81 -8.51 -11.01
N VAL A 40 10.61 -7.36 -11.67
CA VAL A 40 10.58 -7.32 -13.13
C VAL A 40 11.97 -7.70 -13.66
N PRO A 41 12.08 -8.57 -14.68
CA PRO A 41 13.35 -8.74 -15.38
C PRO A 41 13.85 -7.37 -15.88
N PRO A 42 15.16 -7.08 -15.81
CA PRO A 42 15.70 -5.76 -16.11
C PRO A 42 15.23 -5.31 -17.50
N ASP A 43 14.45 -4.24 -17.52
CA ASP A 43 13.91 -3.68 -18.75
C ASP A 43 15.08 -3.21 -19.63
N VAL A 44 15.05 -3.53 -20.92
CA VAL A 44 16.15 -3.27 -21.88
C VAL A 44 16.45 -1.77 -21.99
N TYR A 45 15.54 -0.92 -21.54
CA TYR A 45 15.65 0.54 -21.51
C TYR A 45 16.52 1.09 -20.38
N LEU A 46 16.76 0.34 -19.31
CA LEU A 46 17.70 0.72 -18.25
C LEU A 46 19.03 0.00 -18.50
N LYS A 47 20.07 0.77 -18.84
CA LYS A 47 21.43 0.25 -18.94
C LYS A 47 21.73 -0.56 -17.66
N ARG A 48 22.17 -1.81 -17.85
CA ARG A 48 22.46 -2.80 -16.78
C ARG A 48 23.34 -2.26 -15.64
N ASP A 49 24.09 -1.20 -15.88
CA ASP A 49 25.05 -0.63 -14.94
C ASP A 49 24.41 0.25 -13.83
N THR A 50 23.10 0.55 -13.91
CA THR A 50 22.37 1.36 -12.90
C THR A 50 21.25 0.61 -12.19
N ALA A 51 21.09 -0.70 -12.44
CA ALA A 51 20.01 -1.49 -11.84
C ALA A 51 20.30 -1.76 -10.36
N MET A 52 19.86 -0.85 -9.48
CA MET A 52 19.77 -1.12 -8.05
C MET A 52 18.63 -2.13 -7.82
N THR A 53 18.89 -3.24 -7.13
CA THR A 53 17.82 -4.15 -6.67
C THR A 53 16.82 -3.36 -5.81
N PRO A 54 15.55 -3.21 -6.25
CA PRO A 54 14.60 -2.38 -5.52
C PRO A 54 14.06 -3.12 -4.29
N GLY A 55 14.49 -2.71 -3.09
CA GLY A 55 13.85 -3.15 -1.85
C GLY A 55 12.39 -2.66 -1.77
N ILE A 56 11.49 -3.47 -1.22
CA ILE A 56 10.10 -3.08 -1.00
C ILE A 56 10.00 -1.95 0.04
N LEU A 57 9.10 -0.98 -0.19
CA LEU A 57 8.91 0.19 0.70
C LEU A 57 8.21 -0.13 2.03
N ILE A 58 7.69 -1.34 2.21
CA ILE A 58 6.94 -1.77 3.40
C ILE A 58 7.69 -2.86 4.17
N THR A 59 7.47 -2.94 5.49
CA THR A 59 8.04 -4.00 6.33
C THR A 59 7.27 -5.32 6.20
N SER A 60 7.84 -6.44 6.66
CA SER A 60 7.16 -7.74 6.66
C SER A 60 5.84 -7.72 7.43
N LYS A 61 5.77 -7.00 8.54
CA LYS A 61 4.54 -6.83 9.32
C LYS A 61 3.47 -6.07 8.55
N GLN A 62 3.86 -5.02 7.82
CA GLN A 62 2.96 -4.25 6.97
C GLN A 62 2.48 -5.08 5.78
N PHE A 63 3.36 -5.84 5.13
CA PHE A 63 3.02 -6.79 4.06
C PHE A 63 1.98 -7.82 4.52
N LEU A 64 2.22 -8.49 5.66
CA LEU A 64 1.27 -9.45 6.23
C LEU A 64 -0.07 -8.81 6.59
N THR A 65 -0.06 -7.54 7.02
CA THR A 65 -1.29 -6.80 7.31
C THR A 65 -2.07 -6.52 6.02
N LEU A 66 -1.41 -6.11 4.94
CA LEU A 66 -2.03 -5.93 3.62
C LEU A 66 -2.58 -7.25 3.07
N GLN A 67 -1.82 -8.35 3.15
CA GLN A 67 -2.26 -9.68 2.73
C GLN A 67 -3.58 -10.10 3.38
N ARG A 68 -3.79 -9.81 4.67
CA ARG A 68 -5.08 -10.11 5.33
C ARG A 68 -6.27 -9.30 4.80
N HIS A 69 -6.02 -8.15 4.19
CA HIS A 69 -7.07 -7.25 3.69
C HIS A 69 -7.33 -7.40 2.19
N ILE A 70 -6.37 -7.96 1.45
CA ILE A 70 -6.52 -8.36 0.04
C ILE A 70 -7.62 -9.43 -0.08
N PRO A 71 -8.43 -9.42 -1.16
CA PRO A 71 -9.45 -10.45 -1.38
C PRO A 71 -8.87 -11.86 -1.32
N THR A 72 -9.61 -12.79 -0.70
CA THR A 72 -9.16 -14.16 -0.41
C THR A 72 -8.60 -14.90 -1.63
N ARG A 73 -9.16 -14.66 -2.82
CA ARG A 73 -8.69 -15.25 -4.09
C ARG A 73 -7.27 -14.83 -4.50
N PHE A 74 -6.78 -13.71 -3.98
CA PHE A 74 -5.46 -13.13 -4.24
C PHE A 74 -4.49 -13.26 -3.06
N GLN A 75 -4.97 -13.72 -1.91
CA GLN A 75 -4.10 -13.96 -0.76
C GLN A 75 -3.11 -15.08 -1.08
N SER A 76 -1.91 -14.98 -0.50
CA SER A 76 -0.80 -15.94 -0.70
C SER A 76 -0.26 -16.02 -2.13
N ARG A 77 -0.64 -15.08 -3.00
CA ARG A 77 -0.05 -14.94 -4.33
C ARG A 77 1.14 -14.00 -4.32
N CYS A 78 2.08 -14.26 -5.23
CA CYS A 78 3.25 -13.43 -5.42
C CYS A 78 2.86 -12.05 -5.94
N TRP A 79 3.49 -11.01 -5.41
CA TRP A 79 3.37 -9.66 -5.93
C TRP A 79 4.49 -9.45 -6.94
N ARG A 80 4.13 -9.10 -8.16
CA ARG A 80 5.10 -8.72 -9.19
C ARG A 80 5.22 -7.20 -9.24
N LEU A 81 6.45 -6.70 -9.18
CA LEU A 81 6.69 -5.27 -9.36
C LEU A 81 6.23 -4.88 -10.77
N LEU A 82 5.56 -3.75 -10.95
CA LEU A 82 5.27 -3.18 -12.28
C LEU A 82 6.07 -1.92 -12.51
N PHE A 83 6.20 -1.10 -11.48
CA PHE A 83 6.91 0.17 -11.56
C PHE A 83 7.53 0.50 -10.21
N CYS A 84 8.75 1.02 -10.23
CA CYS A 84 9.46 1.56 -9.07
C CYS A 84 10.22 2.81 -9.52
N SER A 85 10.03 3.94 -8.83
CA SER A 85 10.71 5.19 -9.20
C SER A 85 12.23 5.11 -9.06
N GLY A 86 12.76 4.22 -8.20
CA GLY A 86 14.20 3.97 -8.08
C GLY A 86 14.82 3.30 -9.30
N LEU A 87 14.04 2.49 -10.03
CA LEU A 87 14.48 1.85 -11.27
C LEU A 87 14.09 2.69 -12.49
N HIS A 88 12.84 3.10 -12.58
CA HIS A 88 12.23 3.67 -13.78
C HIS A 88 12.26 5.21 -13.80
N GLY A 89 12.80 5.83 -12.75
CA GLY A 89 12.67 7.27 -12.50
C GLY A 89 11.23 7.69 -12.23
N PHE A 90 11.00 9.00 -12.14
CA PHE A 90 9.66 9.60 -12.07
C PHE A 90 9.06 9.77 -13.47
N SER A 91 9.09 8.69 -14.28
CA SER A 91 8.61 8.71 -15.66
C SER A 91 7.17 8.21 -15.75
N ARG A 92 6.22 9.13 -16.01
CA ARG A 92 4.82 8.76 -16.30
C ARG A 92 4.69 7.80 -17.49
N PHE A 93 5.58 7.93 -18.47
CA PHE A 93 5.59 7.07 -19.65
C PHE A 93 6.01 5.64 -19.29
N ALA A 94 7.03 5.49 -18.45
CA ALA A 94 7.45 4.17 -17.97
C ALA A 94 6.35 3.48 -17.15
N LEU A 95 5.66 4.24 -16.27
CA LEU A 95 4.52 3.76 -15.51
C LEU A 95 3.37 3.29 -16.43
N GLN A 96 2.97 4.12 -17.39
CA GLN A 96 1.89 3.80 -18.33
C GLN A 96 2.21 2.60 -19.22
N ASN A 97 3.45 2.49 -19.72
CA ASN A 97 3.87 1.35 -20.52
C ASN A 97 3.85 0.06 -19.71
N SER A 98 4.37 0.08 -18.48
CA SER A 98 4.37 -1.10 -17.60
C SER A 98 2.96 -1.58 -17.30
N CYS A 99 2.03 -0.65 -17.02
CA CYS A 99 0.61 -0.98 -16.86
C CYS A 99 0.00 -1.56 -18.14
N ALA A 100 0.29 -0.97 -19.31
CA ALA A 100 -0.26 -1.42 -20.59
C ALA A 100 0.23 -2.83 -20.98
N GLU A 101 1.51 -3.13 -20.75
CA GLU A 101 2.07 -4.46 -20.97
C GLU A 101 1.47 -5.50 -20.02
N GLU A 102 1.25 -5.14 -18.74
CA GLU A 102 0.56 -6.03 -17.80
C GLU A 102 -0.86 -6.35 -18.26
N LEU A 103 -1.62 -5.34 -18.68
CA LEU A 103 -2.99 -5.51 -19.17
C LEU A 103 -3.04 -6.43 -20.40
N LYS A 104 -2.06 -6.34 -21.31
CA LYS A 104 -1.94 -7.25 -22.46
C LYS A 104 -1.61 -8.67 -22.01
N SER A 105 -0.65 -8.81 -21.08
CA SER A 105 -0.19 -10.11 -20.54
C SER A 105 -1.30 -10.85 -19.78
N ALA A 106 -2.15 -10.11 -19.06
CA ALA A 106 -3.25 -10.64 -18.28
C ALA A 106 -4.30 -11.39 -19.11
N ARG A 107 -4.42 -11.12 -20.42
CA ARG A 107 -5.39 -11.78 -21.33
C ARG A 107 -6.83 -11.79 -20.78
N GLY A 108 -7.25 -10.70 -20.16
CA GLY A 108 -8.59 -10.55 -19.58
C GLY A 108 -8.77 -11.16 -18.18
N LYS A 109 -7.71 -11.72 -17.58
CA LYS A 109 -7.71 -12.08 -16.16
C LYS A 109 -7.73 -10.83 -15.29
N GLU A 110 -8.34 -10.95 -14.11
CA GLU A 110 -8.32 -9.91 -13.10
C GLU A 110 -6.89 -9.67 -12.60
N ARG A 111 -6.47 -8.39 -12.60
CA ARG A 111 -5.17 -7.93 -12.13
C ARG A 111 -5.34 -6.74 -11.20
N PRO A 112 -5.38 -6.96 -9.87
CA PRO A 112 -5.34 -5.86 -8.94
C PRO A 112 -3.92 -5.26 -8.88
N ALA A 113 -3.85 -4.05 -8.37
CA ALA A 113 -2.61 -3.32 -8.18
C ALA A 113 -2.48 -2.81 -6.74
N ILE A 114 -1.25 -2.69 -6.26
CA ILE A 114 -0.90 -2.13 -4.96
C ILE A 114 0.04 -0.96 -5.22
N LEU A 115 -0.49 0.24 -5.02
CA LEU A 115 0.25 1.49 -5.09
C LEU A 115 0.81 1.81 -3.70
N ILE A 116 2.12 1.97 -3.60
CA ILE A 116 2.82 2.35 -2.39
C ILE A 116 3.60 3.64 -2.68
N ILE A 117 3.39 4.65 -1.84
CA ILE A 117 3.99 5.97 -1.97
C ILE A 117 4.73 6.28 -0.65
N SER A 118 6.03 6.51 -0.76
CA SER A 118 6.83 7.16 0.27
C SER A 118 6.94 8.64 -0.07
N ALA A 119 6.54 9.51 0.86
CA ALA A 119 6.40 10.94 0.66
C ALA A 119 7.03 11.74 1.82
N GLY A 120 7.13 13.05 1.64
CA GLY A 120 7.85 13.95 2.53
C GLY A 120 9.34 14.03 2.20
N SER A 121 9.99 15.10 2.63
CA SER A 121 11.41 15.38 2.36
C SER A 121 12.36 14.23 2.75
N ASP A 122 12.03 13.51 3.82
CA ASP A 122 12.78 12.36 4.32
C ASP A 122 12.19 10.99 3.94
N GLY A 123 11.04 10.94 3.26
CA GLY A 123 10.34 9.70 2.92
C GLY A 123 9.63 9.03 4.10
N SER A 124 9.45 9.74 5.22
CA SER A 124 8.83 9.21 6.44
C SER A 124 7.33 8.94 6.33
N ILE A 125 6.64 9.58 5.37
CA ILE A 125 5.21 9.37 5.16
C ILE A 125 5.02 8.19 4.23
N LEU A 126 4.32 7.14 4.71
CA LEU A 126 4.01 5.95 3.92
C LEU A 126 2.49 5.82 3.77
N LEU A 127 2.01 5.89 2.53
CA LEU A 127 0.60 5.74 2.19
C LEU A 127 0.44 5.00 0.87
N GLY A 128 -0.77 4.55 0.58
CA GLY A 128 -1.02 3.82 -0.64
C GLY A 128 -2.45 3.31 -0.75
N ALA A 129 -2.65 2.49 -1.78
CA ALA A 129 -3.93 1.89 -2.07
C ALA A 129 -3.76 0.48 -2.66
N TYR A 130 -4.63 -0.43 -2.26
CA TYR A 130 -4.98 -1.59 -3.06
C TYR A 130 -6.11 -1.17 -4.01
N ILE A 131 -5.93 -1.42 -5.30
CA ILE A 131 -6.85 -1.06 -6.36
C ILE A 131 -7.23 -2.34 -7.10
N SER A 132 -8.52 -2.59 -7.30
CA SER A 132 -8.96 -3.84 -7.93
C SER A 132 -8.66 -3.97 -9.42
N CYS A 133 -8.06 -2.96 -10.04
CA CYS A 133 -7.57 -3.02 -11.42
C CYS A 133 -6.25 -2.23 -11.60
N ILE A 134 -5.49 -2.61 -12.63
CA ILE A 134 -4.28 -1.89 -13.03
C ILE A 134 -4.62 -0.45 -13.44
N PRO A 135 -3.85 0.56 -12.98
CA PRO A 135 -3.97 1.95 -13.44
C PRO A 135 -3.87 2.06 -14.96
N GLN A 136 -4.97 2.48 -15.60
CA GLN A 136 -5.05 2.70 -17.04
C GLN A 136 -5.83 3.98 -17.33
N ALA A 137 -5.49 4.65 -18.43
CA ALA A 137 -6.20 5.85 -18.89
C ALA A 137 -7.71 5.56 -19.00
N SER A 138 -8.51 6.26 -18.21
CA SER A 138 -9.92 5.94 -18.01
C SER A 138 -10.88 6.93 -18.66
N ASN A 139 -10.39 7.79 -19.57
CA ASN A 139 -11.17 8.83 -20.26
C ASN A 139 -12.04 9.63 -19.28
N LYS A 140 -11.43 10.10 -18.19
CA LYS A 140 -12.08 10.85 -17.09
C LYS A 140 -13.12 10.08 -16.26
N ARG A 141 -13.31 8.78 -16.47
CA ARG A 141 -14.24 7.94 -15.69
C ARG A 141 -13.55 7.28 -14.50
N TYR A 142 -14.31 7.05 -13.44
CA TYR A 142 -13.84 6.20 -12.36
C TYR A 142 -14.02 4.72 -12.73
N VAL A 143 -13.05 3.90 -12.34
CA VAL A 143 -12.95 2.45 -12.53
C VAL A 143 -12.56 1.79 -11.22
N GLY A 144 -12.73 0.47 -11.14
CA GLY A 144 -12.46 -0.32 -9.93
C GLY A 144 -13.75 -0.83 -9.27
N THR A 145 -13.57 -1.50 -8.14
CA THR A 145 -14.63 -2.17 -7.37
C THR A 145 -14.48 -1.86 -5.88
N GLU A 146 -15.49 -2.23 -5.09
CA GLU A 146 -15.55 -2.05 -3.63
C GLU A 146 -14.49 -2.81 -2.83
N GLU A 147 -13.74 -3.69 -3.49
CA GLU A 147 -12.60 -4.38 -2.88
C GLU A 147 -11.35 -3.50 -2.79
N SER A 148 -11.37 -2.34 -3.46
CA SER A 148 -10.30 -1.35 -3.33
C SER A 148 -10.26 -0.82 -1.90
N PHE A 149 -9.07 -0.52 -1.38
CA PHE A 149 -8.93 0.08 -0.05
C PHE A 149 -7.67 0.95 0.02
N LEU A 150 -7.69 1.94 0.90
CA LEU A 150 -6.54 2.80 1.16
C LEU A 150 -5.80 2.32 2.40
N PHE A 151 -4.53 2.68 2.49
CA PHE A 151 -3.74 2.47 3.69
C PHE A 151 -2.73 3.59 3.93
N CYS A 152 -2.39 3.80 5.21
CA CYS A 152 -1.27 4.63 5.60
C CYS A 152 -0.64 4.11 6.90
N VAL A 153 0.55 4.62 7.23
CA VAL A 153 1.17 4.46 8.54
C VAL A 153 0.91 5.74 9.35
N PRO A 154 -0.02 5.72 10.32
CA PRO A 154 -0.27 6.90 11.14
C PRO A 154 0.96 7.27 11.95
N ALA A 155 1.17 8.56 12.18
CA ALA A 155 2.36 9.04 12.89
C ALA A 155 2.47 8.50 14.33
N SER A 156 1.35 8.31 15.00
CA SER A 156 1.29 7.67 16.33
C SER A 156 1.86 6.26 16.34
N SER A 157 1.84 5.57 15.19
CA SER A 157 2.39 4.22 15.03
C SER A 157 3.84 4.22 14.55
N ALA A 158 4.29 5.27 13.87
CA ALA A 158 5.67 5.39 13.38
C ALA A 158 6.72 5.50 14.51
N LEU A 159 6.30 5.90 15.72
CA LEU A 159 7.15 5.94 16.92
C LEU A 159 7.45 4.55 17.51
N ALA A 160 6.77 3.49 17.05
CA ALA A 160 7.07 2.13 17.48
C ALA A 160 8.30 1.59 16.71
N SER A 161 9.29 1.10 17.44
CA SER A 161 10.56 0.49 16.94
C SER A 161 10.39 -0.74 16.02
N SER A 162 9.16 -1.12 15.67
CA SER A 162 8.79 -2.29 14.86
C SER A 162 8.34 -1.93 13.44
N GLY A 163 8.41 -0.67 13.02
CA GLY A 163 7.76 -0.20 11.78
C GLY A 163 6.25 -0.09 12.00
N GLY A 164 5.72 1.12 11.86
CA GLY A 164 4.35 1.44 12.27
C GLY A 164 3.29 0.54 11.64
N ALA A 165 2.22 0.28 12.41
CA ALA A 165 1.07 -0.49 11.98
C ALA A 165 0.27 0.28 10.92
N LEU A 166 -0.17 -0.45 9.89
CA LEU A 166 -1.01 0.11 8.85
C LEU A 166 -2.42 0.35 9.38
N ARG A 167 -2.96 1.52 9.05
CA ARG A 167 -4.40 1.79 9.14
C ARG A 167 -5.02 1.57 7.76
N ILE A 168 -6.09 0.79 7.70
CA ILE A 168 -6.77 0.43 6.46
C ILE A 168 -8.13 1.15 6.40
N PHE A 169 -8.48 1.68 5.22
CA PHE A 169 -9.75 2.35 4.96
C PHE A 169 -10.46 1.67 3.80
N LYS A 170 -11.55 0.96 4.10
CA LYS A 170 -12.37 0.27 3.11
C LYS A 170 -13.62 1.11 2.77
N PRO A 171 -14.21 0.94 1.58
CA PRO A 171 -15.51 1.50 1.27
C PRO A 171 -16.56 1.02 2.29
N PRO A 172 -17.42 1.90 2.80
CA PRO A 172 -18.51 1.48 3.68
C PRO A 172 -19.56 0.69 2.88
N GLU A 173 -20.29 -0.21 3.54
CA GLU A 173 -21.32 -1.05 2.89
C GLU A 173 -22.37 -0.23 2.14
N ASN A 174 -22.72 0.94 2.67
CA ASN A 174 -23.63 1.90 2.05
C ASN A 174 -22.85 3.13 1.53
N ALA A 175 -21.88 2.89 0.65
CA ALA A 175 -21.05 3.95 0.08
C ALA A 175 -21.90 4.99 -0.66
N ALA A 176 -21.61 6.27 -0.39
CA ALA A 176 -22.27 7.39 -1.06
C ALA A 176 -21.96 7.45 -2.57
N ASN A 177 -20.87 6.82 -3.00
CA ASN A 177 -20.46 6.69 -4.40
C ASN A 177 -19.46 5.54 -4.60
N HIS A 178 -19.17 5.23 -5.86
CA HIS A 178 -18.22 4.17 -6.27
C HIS A 178 -17.04 4.75 -7.08
N TYR A 179 -16.48 5.87 -6.62
CA TYR A 179 -15.39 6.58 -7.32
C TYR A 179 -14.00 6.06 -6.90
N PHE A 180 -13.69 4.80 -7.22
CA PHE A 180 -12.50 4.11 -6.68
C PHE A 180 -11.17 4.59 -7.26
N MET A 181 -10.99 4.55 -8.58
CA MET A 181 -9.76 5.03 -9.23
C MET A 181 -10.09 5.76 -10.53
N ARG A 182 -9.38 6.85 -10.84
CA ARG A 182 -9.41 7.52 -12.13
C ARG A 182 -7.99 7.85 -12.55
N CYS A 183 -7.61 7.49 -13.77
CA CYS A 183 -6.33 7.90 -14.33
C CYS A 183 -6.58 8.73 -15.60
N ASP A 184 -6.07 9.95 -15.64
CA ASP A 184 -6.24 10.87 -16.76
C ASP A 184 -4.97 11.70 -16.97
N ASN A 185 -4.51 11.83 -18.20
CA ASN A 185 -3.32 12.62 -18.58
C ASN A 185 -2.07 12.36 -17.69
N GLY A 186 -1.85 11.13 -17.25
CA GLY A 186 -0.71 10.77 -16.40
C GLY A 186 -0.93 10.98 -14.89
N THR A 187 -2.04 11.59 -14.48
CA THR A 187 -2.44 11.64 -13.06
C THR A 187 -3.08 10.32 -12.63
N ILE A 188 -2.92 9.98 -11.34
CA ILE A 188 -3.62 8.86 -10.71
C ILE A 188 -4.39 9.40 -9.51
N ALA A 189 -5.71 9.29 -9.56
CA ALA A 189 -6.63 9.66 -8.50
C ALA A 189 -7.26 8.40 -7.89
N VAL A 190 -7.24 8.25 -6.57
CA VAL A 190 -7.87 7.15 -5.84
C VAL A 190 -8.86 7.74 -4.82
N GLY A 191 -10.12 7.30 -4.88
CA GLY A 191 -11.20 7.66 -3.96
C GLY A 191 -11.73 9.07 -4.15
N GLY A 192 -12.85 9.25 -4.86
CA GLY A 192 -13.40 10.57 -5.21
C GLY A 192 -14.68 10.98 -4.47
N GLY A 193 -15.34 12.02 -5.02
CA GLY A 193 -16.68 12.45 -4.63
C GLY A 193 -16.76 13.44 -3.46
N GLY A 194 -15.64 13.80 -2.85
CA GLY A 194 -15.54 14.86 -1.85
C GLY A 194 -14.98 16.15 -2.45
N LYS A 195 -14.12 16.84 -1.69
CA LYS A 195 -13.38 18.02 -2.17
C LYS A 195 -12.28 17.65 -3.18
N GLY A 196 -11.78 16.42 -3.09
CA GLY A 196 -10.80 15.89 -4.02
C GLY A 196 -10.65 14.37 -3.84
N PRO A 197 -9.64 13.79 -4.49
CA PRO A 197 -9.28 12.39 -4.30
C PRO A 197 -8.66 12.16 -2.92
N ALA A 198 -8.87 10.98 -2.34
CA ALA A 198 -8.16 10.58 -1.13
C ALA A 198 -6.64 10.49 -1.35
N ILE A 199 -6.23 10.05 -2.55
CA ILE A 199 -4.85 10.13 -3.04
C ILE A 199 -4.90 10.68 -4.46
N PHE A 200 -4.15 11.74 -4.71
CA PHE A 200 -3.97 12.33 -6.03
C PHE A 200 -2.48 12.45 -6.34
N LEU A 201 -1.98 11.56 -7.19
CA LEU A 201 -0.62 11.59 -7.69
C LEU A 201 -0.59 12.40 -8.99
N HIS A 202 0.23 13.45 -9.01
CA HIS A 202 0.32 14.36 -10.15
C HIS A 202 1.01 13.70 -11.36
N GLU A 203 0.87 14.33 -12.53
CA GLU A 203 1.36 13.77 -13.80
C GLU A 203 2.88 13.65 -13.89
N ASP A 204 3.60 14.42 -13.07
CA ASP A 204 5.05 14.40 -12.95
C ASP A 204 5.55 13.33 -11.97
N LEU A 205 4.63 12.67 -11.25
CA LEU A 205 4.89 11.70 -10.19
C LEU A 205 5.73 12.27 -9.03
N THR A 206 6.00 13.58 -8.98
CA THR A 206 6.88 14.19 -7.98
C THR A 206 6.12 14.74 -6.77
N SER A 207 4.80 14.89 -6.89
CA SER A 207 3.95 15.43 -5.85
C SER A 207 2.68 14.59 -5.67
N VAL A 208 2.22 14.54 -4.42
CA VAL A 208 0.99 13.85 -4.03
C VAL A 208 0.13 14.76 -3.16
N CYS A 209 -1.16 14.81 -3.44
CA CYS A 209 -2.17 15.47 -2.61
C CYS A 209 -3.13 14.45 -2.01
N CYS A 210 -3.60 14.69 -0.80
CA CYS A 210 -4.57 13.84 -0.15
C CYS A 210 -5.70 14.69 0.43
N SER A 211 -6.92 14.53 -0.10
CA SER A 211 -8.04 15.36 0.34
C SER A 211 -8.41 15.09 1.79
N THR A 212 -8.86 16.13 2.47
CA THR A 212 -9.40 16.08 3.85
C THR A 212 -10.74 15.35 3.95
N PHE A 213 -11.46 15.15 2.84
CA PHE A 213 -12.74 14.45 2.83
C PHE A 213 -12.94 13.62 1.56
N CYS A 214 -13.17 12.31 1.72
CA CYS A 214 -13.46 11.38 0.63
C CYS A 214 -14.59 10.41 1.02
N PRO A 215 -15.81 10.56 0.45
CA PRO A 215 -16.94 9.68 0.74
C PRO A 215 -16.76 8.23 0.26
N THR A 216 -15.97 7.97 -0.79
CA THR A 216 -15.76 6.61 -1.30
C THR A 216 -15.19 5.68 -0.22
N PHE A 217 -14.39 6.22 0.70
CA PHE A 217 -13.70 5.47 1.75
C PHE A 217 -14.03 5.96 3.17
N ASP A 218 -15.11 6.75 3.33
CA ASP A 218 -15.49 7.44 4.58
C ASP A 218 -14.32 8.17 5.28
N LEU A 219 -13.44 8.77 4.49
CA LEU A 219 -12.34 9.58 5.02
C LEU A 219 -12.83 10.95 5.44
N LYS A 220 -12.55 11.30 6.70
CA LYS A 220 -12.84 12.61 7.32
C LYS A 220 -11.58 13.39 7.67
N GLU A 221 -10.43 12.85 7.32
CA GLU A 221 -9.11 13.44 7.52
C GLU A 221 -8.19 13.01 6.37
N SER A 222 -7.21 13.85 6.05
CA SER A 222 -6.22 13.55 5.00
C SER A 222 -5.23 12.47 5.43
N LEU A 223 -4.92 11.55 4.53
CA LEU A 223 -3.90 10.52 4.76
C LEU A 223 -2.52 11.11 5.04
N LEU A 224 -2.19 12.28 4.46
CA LEU A 224 -0.93 12.98 4.72
C LEU A 224 -0.88 13.50 6.15
N LEU A 225 -1.95 14.14 6.61
CA LEU A 225 -2.04 14.68 7.97
C LEU A 225 -2.05 13.57 9.03
N LEU A 226 -2.74 12.45 8.76
CA LEU A 226 -2.72 11.26 9.62
C LEU A 226 -1.32 10.66 9.79
N SER A 227 -0.49 10.78 8.76
CA SER A 227 0.86 10.23 8.71
C SER A 227 1.93 11.24 9.18
N GLU A 228 1.56 12.50 9.39
CA GLU A 228 2.44 13.55 9.88
C GLU A 228 2.51 13.53 11.41
N ASN A 229 3.72 13.53 11.98
CA ASN A 229 3.91 13.47 13.42
C ASN A 229 3.74 14.85 14.06
N PRO A 230 2.75 15.07 14.94
CA PRO A 230 2.59 16.34 15.63
C PRO A 230 3.75 16.65 16.60
N ASN A 231 4.53 15.64 17.00
CA ASN A 231 5.59 15.76 18.01
C ASN A 231 7.01 15.60 17.43
N GLY A 232 7.23 15.95 16.16
CA GLY A 232 8.58 16.13 15.62
C GLY A 232 9.28 17.26 16.38
N GLY A 233 10.01 16.91 17.44
CA GLY A 233 10.65 17.84 18.37
C GLY A 233 11.56 18.85 17.67
N CYS A 234 11.04 20.04 17.41
CA CYS A 234 11.83 21.23 17.29
C CYS A 234 12.14 21.73 18.71
N TYR A 235 13.34 21.42 19.21
CA TYR A 235 13.99 22.36 20.12
C TYR A 235 14.24 23.62 19.31
N ALA A 236 13.27 24.53 19.32
CA ALA A 236 13.31 25.78 18.60
C ALA A 236 14.40 26.68 19.20
N THR A 237 15.63 26.54 18.70
CA THR A 237 16.56 27.67 18.67
C THR A 237 16.06 28.61 17.57
N ALA A 238 15.61 29.80 17.96
CA ALA A 238 15.10 30.82 17.06
C ALA A 238 16.08 31.05 15.89
N GLY A 239 15.68 30.68 14.67
CA GLY A 239 16.44 30.99 13.46
C GLY A 239 16.61 29.90 12.39
N ALA A 240 16.02 28.71 12.52
CA ALA A 240 16.05 27.69 11.46
C ALA A 240 14.64 27.42 10.91
N ASP A 241 14.49 27.53 9.59
CA ASP A 241 13.28 27.16 8.84
C ASP A 241 12.75 25.80 9.30
N CYS A 242 11.51 25.75 9.76
CA CYS A 242 10.79 24.50 9.99
C CYS A 242 10.16 24.05 8.66
N PRO A 243 10.64 22.99 7.98
CA PRO A 243 9.91 22.48 6.85
C PRO A 243 8.76 21.62 7.39
N HIS A 244 7.55 22.17 7.40
CA HIS A 244 6.36 21.33 7.41
C HIS A 244 6.47 20.37 6.22
N LYS A 245 6.44 19.06 6.48
CA LYS A 245 6.57 18.05 5.41
C LYS A 245 5.38 18.12 4.45
N VAL A 246 4.26 18.64 4.93
CA VAL A 246 3.01 18.77 4.21
C VAL A 246 2.68 20.27 4.08
N SER A 247 2.49 20.74 2.85
CA SER A 247 1.99 22.07 2.54
C SER A 247 0.47 22.02 2.29
N LEU A 248 -0.22 23.14 2.52
CA LEU A 248 -1.63 23.28 2.16
C LEU A 248 -1.73 24.13 0.88
N GLU A 249 -2.02 23.50 -0.26
CA GLU A 249 -2.26 24.22 -1.53
C GLU A 249 -3.77 24.17 -1.85
N GLY A 250 -4.40 25.34 -2.03
CA GLY A 250 -5.86 25.41 -2.24
C GLY A 250 -6.69 24.85 -1.07
N GLY A 251 -6.09 24.71 0.12
CA GLY A 251 -6.72 24.11 1.29
C GLY A 251 -6.63 22.58 1.37
N GLU A 252 -5.94 21.92 0.43
CA GLU A 252 -5.69 20.48 0.48
C GLU A 252 -4.22 20.17 0.82
N PRO A 253 -3.97 19.18 1.70
CA PRO A 253 -2.64 18.69 2.02
C PRO A 253 -1.90 18.12 0.80
N GLN A 254 -0.66 18.56 0.61
CA GLN A 254 0.24 18.15 -0.46
C GLN A 254 1.68 17.99 0.05
N THR A 255 2.44 17.11 -0.58
CA THR A 255 3.87 16.95 -0.30
C THR A 255 4.63 16.41 -1.52
N SER A 256 5.95 16.42 -1.46
CA SER A 256 6.81 15.77 -2.45
C SER A 256 6.84 14.25 -2.27
N VAL A 257 6.93 13.55 -3.37
CA VAL A 257 7.05 12.10 -3.43
C VAL A 257 8.52 11.74 -3.48
N ARG A 258 8.95 10.85 -2.59
CA ARG A 258 10.33 10.36 -2.53
C ARG A 258 10.50 9.03 -3.25
N ALA A 259 9.53 8.13 -3.13
CA ALA A 259 9.54 6.88 -3.88
C ALA A 259 8.12 6.39 -4.16
N ILE A 260 7.95 5.74 -5.31
CA ILE A 260 6.70 5.10 -5.73
C ILE A 260 7.02 3.67 -6.08
N GLN A 261 6.19 2.75 -5.62
CA GLN A 261 6.13 1.39 -6.12
C GLN A 261 4.71 1.04 -6.51
N LEU A 262 4.54 0.46 -7.68
CA LEU A 262 3.31 -0.17 -8.13
C LEU A 262 3.58 -1.65 -8.30
N TRP A 263 2.85 -2.47 -7.57
CA TRP A 263 2.89 -3.92 -7.66
C TRP A 263 1.58 -4.44 -8.25
N THR A 264 1.60 -5.57 -8.92
CA THR A 264 0.41 -6.36 -9.25
C THR A 264 0.44 -7.69 -8.54
N ILE A 265 -0.71 -8.33 -8.37
CA ILE A 265 -0.78 -9.67 -7.81
C ILE A 265 -0.82 -10.68 -8.96
N GLY A 266 0.21 -11.53 -9.02
CA GLY A 266 0.40 -12.53 -10.05
C GLY A 266 -0.57 -13.71 -9.96
N ASP A 267 -0.33 -14.72 -10.79
CA ASP A 267 -1.06 -15.99 -10.76
C ASP A 267 -0.38 -17.02 -9.84
N ASP A 268 0.92 -16.85 -9.57
CA ASP A 268 1.72 -17.79 -8.80
C ASP A 268 1.52 -17.61 -7.29
N TYR A 269 1.57 -18.72 -6.57
CA TYR A 269 1.50 -18.76 -5.11
C TYR A 269 2.92 -18.88 -4.55
N TYR A 270 3.22 -18.12 -3.50
CA TYR A 270 4.44 -18.37 -2.74
C TYR A 270 4.19 -19.50 -1.74
N LEU A 271 5.14 -20.43 -1.65
CA LEU A 271 5.13 -21.44 -0.60
C LEU A 271 5.62 -20.78 0.68
N ALA A 272 4.74 -20.64 1.68
CA ALA A 272 5.18 -20.34 3.03
C ALA A 272 5.97 -21.55 3.54
N SER A 273 7.30 -21.44 3.57
CA SER A 273 8.19 -22.42 4.19
C SER A 273 8.06 -22.40 5.70
#